data_AF-A0AAN8F070-F1
#
_entry.id   AF-A0AAN8F070-F1
#
_cell.length_a   1.000
_cell.length_b   1.000
_cell.length_c   1.000
_cell.angle_alpha   90.00
_cell.angle_beta   90.00
_cell.angle_gamma   90.00
#
_symmetry.space_group_name_H-M   'P 1'
#
loop_
_entity.id
_entity.type
_entity.pdbx_description
1 polymer ?
#
loop_
_entity_poly.entity_id
_entity_poly.type
_entity_poly.pdbx_seq_one_letter_code
_entity_poly.pdbx_strand_id
1 'polypeptide(L)'
;MFYFVSQITIYTTILFCGLVVNAYIVYGLLRRRSSLNEVRILIVVQSIVAMLISMITIMTFPRLNISGVHVWFYPSIEPPPIIQLLLLITTLTLYSILDFILGIMSVHRVLLFLCGKRIKVFYMIVLPLVLLHVITGDIILLQETTTGK
;
A
#
# COMPACT_ATOMS: atom_id res chain seq x y z
N MET A 1 23.60 -17.78 -10.43
CA MET A 1 22.32 -18.01 -11.15
C MET A 1 21.23 -18.57 -10.22
N PHE A 2 21.50 -19.59 -9.39
CA PHE A 2 20.49 -20.18 -8.47
C PHE A 2 19.85 -19.21 -7.46
N TYR A 3 20.63 -18.33 -6.83
CA TYR A 3 20.08 -17.31 -5.91
C TYR A 3 19.10 -16.35 -6.59
N PHE A 4 19.37 -16.02 -7.85
CA PHE A 4 18.56 -15.10 -8.62
C PHE A 4 17.19 -15.70 -8.97
N VAL A 5 17.17 -16.97 -9.39
CA VAL A 5 15.93 -17.71 -9.66
C VAL A 5 15.11 -17.88 -8.37
N SER A 6 15.77 -18.20 -7.25
CA SER A 6 15.10 -18.38 -5.96
C SER A 6 14.42 -17.10 -5.47
N GLN A 7 15.05 -15.93 -5.63
CA GLN A 7 14.42 -14.67 -5.24
C GLN A 7 13.18 -14.38 -6.10
N ILE A 8 13.29 -14.46 -7.43
CA ILE A 8 12.12 -14.24 -8.31
C ILE A 8 10.96 -15.13 -7.89
N THR A 9 11.19 -16.44 -7.66
CA THR A 9 10.13 -17.37 -7.28
C THR A 9 9.48 -17.04 -5.94
N ILE A 10 10.25 -16.57 -4.95
CA ILE A 10 9.71 -16.17 -3.64
C ILE A 10 8.82 -14.95 -3.82
N TYR A 11 9.29 -13.93 -4.54
CA TYR A 11 8.54 -12.70 -4.74
C TYR A 11 7.29 -12.91 -5.59
N THR A 12 7.36 -13.67 -6.68
CA THR A 12 6.17 -13.98 -7.49
C THR A 12 5.14 -14.76 -6.67
N THR A 13 5.57 -15.66 -5.78
CA THR A 13 4.67 -16.39 -4.88
C THR A 13 4.01 -15.47 -3.86
N ILE A 14 4.76 -14.55 -3.23
CA ILE A 14 4.22 -13.57 -2.29
C ILE A 14 3.21 -12.65 -2.98
N LEU A 15 3.54 -12.16 -4.18
CA LEU A 15 2.67 -11.31 -4.98
C LEU A 15 1.39 -12.02 -5.40
N PHE A 16 1.50 -13.26 -5.87
CA PHE A 16 0.35 -14.07 -6.25
C PHE A 16 -0.56 -14.33 -5.04
N CYS A 17 0.02 -14.69 -3.88
CA CYS A 17 -0.71 -14.87 -2.64
C CYS A 17 -1.45 -13.58 -2.24
N GLY A 18 -0.77 -12.43 -2.26
CA GLY A 18 -1.36 -11.12 -1.94
C GLY A 18 -2.52 -10.76 -2.86
N LEU A 19 -2.39 -10.99 -4.18
CA LEU A 19 -3.45 -10.73 -5.14
C LEU A 19 -4.67 -11.63 -4.91
N VAL A 20 -4.45 -12.93 -4.73
CA VAL A 20 -5.54 -13.91 -4.53
C VAL A 20 -6.31 -13.63 -3.24
N VAL A 21 -5.60 -13.36 -2.14
CA VAL A 21 -6.22 -13.07 -0.84
C VAL A 21 -7.07 -11.80 -0.94
N ASN A 22 -6.53 -10.70 -1.48
CA ASN A 22 -7.28 -9.45 -1.60
C ASN A 22 -8.47 -9.58 -2.56
N ALA A 23 -8.30 -10.28 -3.69
CA ALA A 23 -9.40 -10.54 -4.63
C ALA A 23 -10.52 -11.35 -3.97
N TYR A 24 -10.17 -12.36 -3.17
CA TYR A 24 -11.15 -13.16 -2.42
C TYR A 24 -11.90 -12.33 -1.38
N ILE A 25 -11.22 -11.44 -0.66
CA ILE A 25 -11.84 -10.52 0.30
C ILE A 25 -12.85 -9.62 -0.42
N VAL A 26 -12.45 -8.98 -1.51
CA VAL A 26 -13.33 -8.09 -2.29
C VAL A 26 -14.55 -8.86 -2.80
N TYR A 27 -14.34 -10.02 -3.42
CA TYR A 27 -15.43 -10.86 -3.92
C TYR A 27 -16.39 -11.29 -2.81
N GLY A 28 -15.86 -11.77 -1.68
CA GLY A 28 -16.65 -12.23 -0.54
C GLY A 28 -17.47 -11.11 0.11
N LEU A 29 -16.91 -9.90 0.21
CA LEU A 29 -17.59 -8.75 0.80
C LEU A 29 -18.64 -8.13 -0.12
N LEU A 30 -18.40 -8.10 -1.44
CA LEU A 30 -19.36 -7.62 -2.44
C LEU A 30 -20.54 -8.58 -2.64
N ARG A 31 -20.32 -9.89 -2.53
CA ARG A 31 -21.38 -10.90 -2.73
C ARG A 31 -22.43 -10.92 -1.62
N ARG A 32 -22.11 -10.44 -0.42
CA ARG A 32 -23.06 -10.39 0.71
C ARG A 32 -24.05 -9.24 0.54
N ARG A 33 -25.32 -9.54 0.26
CA ARG A 33 -26.44 -8.58 0.09
C ARG A 33 -26.83 -7.75 1.34
N SER A 34 -26.09 -7.81 2.45
CA SER A 34 -26.37 -6.90 3.57
C SER A 34 -25.96 -5.48 3.17
N SER A 35 -26.65 -4.46 3.68
CA SER A 35 -26.17 -3.09 3.58
C SER A 35 -24.69 -3.05 3.99
N LEU A 36 -23.88 -2.45 3.13
CA LEU A 36 -22.44 -2.30 3.34
C LEU A 36 -22.25 -1.40 4.56
N ASN A 37 -21.81 -1.99 5.68
CA ASN A 37 -21.38 -1.24 6.85
C ASN A 37 -20.15 -0.39 6.46
N GLU A 38 -19.98 0.80 7.02
CA GLU A 38 -18.89 1.75 6.66
C GLU A 38 -17.50 1.08 6.72
N VAL A 39 -17.29 0.22 7.71
CA VAL A 39 -16.07 -0.59 7.87
C VAL A 39 -15.86 -1.56 6.70
N ARG A 40 -16.94 -2.17 6.19
CA ARG A 40 -16.85 -3.11 5.06
C ARG A 40 -16.41 -2.38 3.80
N ILE A 41 -16.90 -1.16 3.58
CA ILE A 41 -16.49 -0.31 2.45
C ILE A 41 -14.99 0.00 2.56
N LEU A 42 -14.52 0.42 3.73
CA LEU A 42 -13.11 0.70 3.97
C LEU A 42 -12.22 -0.52 3.70
N ILE A 43 -12.62 -1.72 4.13
CA ILE A 43 -11.87 -2.96 3.87
C ILE A 43 -11.83 -3.28 2.37
N VAL A 44 -12.93 -3.07 1.64
CA VAL A 44 -12.96 -3.28 0.18
C VAL A 44 -12.01 -2.31 -0.51
N VAL A 45 -12.06 -1.01 -0.17
CA VAL A 45 -11.16 0.00 -0.73
C VAL A 45 -9.70 -0.33 -0.41
N GLN A 46 -9.38 -0.70 0.83
CA GLN A 46 -8.05 -1.13 1.24
C GLN A 46 -7.55 -2.30 0.40
N SER A 47 -8.39 -3.31 0.20
CA SER A 47 -8.03 -4.53 -0.55
C SER A 47 -7.79 -4.21 -2.02
N ILE A 48 -8.56 -3.30 -2.62
CA ILE A 48 -8.35 -2.83 -4.00
C ILE A 48 -7.02 -2.08 -4.11
N VAL A 49 -6.72 -1.16 -3.18
CA VAL A 49 -5.44 -0.42 -3.16
C VAL A 49 -4.27 -1.39 -3.01
N ALA A 50 -4.37 -2.39 -2.12
CA ALA A 50 -3.34 -3.41 -1.93
C ALA A 50 -3.11 -4.26 -3.20
N MET A 51 -4.16 -4.56 -3.96
CA MET A 51 -4.03 -5.23 -5.27
C MET A 51 -3.30 -4.34 -6.29
N LEU A 52 -3.61 -3.05 -6.35
CA LEU A 52 -2.93 -2.10 -7.24
C LEU A 52 -1.45 -1.98 -6.91
N ILE A 53 -1.10 -1.87 -5.62
CA ILE A 53 0.30 -1.87 -5.16
C ILE A 53 0.98 -3.15 -5.63
N SER A 54 0.39 -4.32 -5.37
CA SER A 54 0.96 -5.61 -5.77
C SER A 54 1.22 -5.68 -7.29
N MET A 55 0.32 -5.16 -8.12
CA MET A 55 0.52 -5.09 -9.57
C MET A 55 1.68 -4.17 -9.96
N ILE A 56 1.82 -3.02 -9.31
CA ILE A 56 2.88 -2.05 -9.61
C ILE A 56 4.24 -2.56 -9.10
N THR A 57 4.28 -3.21 -7.94
CA THR A 57 5.50 -3.80 -7.36
C THR A 57 6.12 -4.87 -8.28
N ILE A 58 5.32 -5.57 -9.07
CA ILE A 58 5.83 -6.49 -10.11
C ILE A 58 6.72 -5.73 -11.12
N MET A 59 6.39 -4.48 -11.43
CA MET A 59 7.11 -3.65 -12.40
C MET A 59 8.30 -2.91 -11.79
N THR A 60 8.27 -2.59 -10.50
CA THR A 60 9.29 -1.77 -9.81
C THR A 60 10.30 -2.59 -9.02
N PHE A 61 10.32 -3.91 -9.18
CA PHE A 61 11.09 -4.85 -8.37
C PHE A 61 12.57 -4.44 -8.16
N PRO A 62 13.01 -4.12 -6.92
CA PRO A 62 14.39 -3.81 -6.64
C PRO A 62 15.23 -5.10 -6.57
N ARG A 63 16.29 -5.19 -7.37
CA ARG A 63 17.31 -6.23 -7.20
C ARG A 63 18.40 -5.74 -6.24
N LEU A 64 18.71 -6.55 -5.25
CA LEU A 64 19.99 -6.50 -4.55
C LEU A 64 21.05 -7.05 -5.51
N ASN A 65 21.86 -6.18 -6.08
CA ASN A 65 23.01 -6.63 -6.85
C ASN A 65 24.02 -7.30 -5.90
N ILE A 66 24.83 -8.25 -6.38
CA ILE A 66 25.84 -8.97 -5.57
C ILE A 66 26.87 -7.98 -4.99
N SER A 67 26.99 -6.80 -5.59
CA SER A 67 27.75 -5.64 -5.14
C SER A 67 27.07 -4.78 -4.06
N GLY A 68 25.88 -5.17 -3.56
CA GLY A 68 25.11 -4.43 -2.55
C GLY A 68 24.38 -3.19 -3.07
N VAL A 69 24.49 -2.88 -4.36
CA VAL A 69 23.82 -1.73 -4.98
C VAL A 69 22.36 -2.10 -5.30
N HIS A 70 21.41 -1.33 -4.75
CA HIS A 70 19.99 -1.45 -5.08
C HIS A 70 19.75 -0.92 -6.49
N VAL A 71 19.53 -1.83 -7.45
CA VAL A 71 19.09 -1.46 -8.80
C VAL A 71 17.60 -1.66 -8.85
N TRP A 72 16.86 -0.56 -9.00
CA TRP A 72 15.42 -0.57 -9.23
C TRP A 72 15.16 -0.98 -10.69
N PHE A 73 14.04 -1.68 -10.95
CA PHE A 73 13.58 -2.15 -12.27
C PHE A 73 14.18 -3.45 -12.81
N TYR A 74 13.41 -4.11 -13.67
CA TYR A 74 13.80 -5.36 -14.35
C TYR A 74 14.84 -5.05 -15.45
N PRO A 75 16.00 -5.72 -15.51
CA PRO A 75 17.08 -5.41 -16.46
C PRO A 75 16.73 -5.68 -17.92
N SER A 76 15.61 -6.36 -18.20
CA SER A 76 15.19 -6.66 -19.57
C SER A 76 14.38 -5.51 -20.20
N ILE A 77 13.79 -4.64 -19.39
CA ILE A 77 12.96 -3.51 -19.83
C ILE A 77 13.26 -2.34 -18.90
N GLU A 78 14.32 -1.60 -19.18
CA GLU A 78 14.55 -0.32 -18.50
C GLU A 78 13.48 0.67 -18.99
N PRO A 79 12.51 1.06 -18.15
CA PRO A 79 11.54 2.04 -18.57
C PRO A 79 12.25 3.38 -18.79
N PRO A 80 11.75 4.25 -19.68
CA PRO A 80 12.19 5.63 -19.74
C PRO A 80 12.17 6.28 -18.35
N PRO A 81 13.09 7.20 -18.03
CA PRO A 81 13.21 7.81 -16.70
C PRO A 81 11.91 8.49 -16.24
N ILE A 82 11.10 8.99 -17.17
CA ILE A 82 9.78 9.56 -16.88
C ILE A 82 8.82 8.49 -16.34
N ILE A 83 8.82 7.29 -16.93
CA ILE A 83 7.97 6.17 -16.48
C ILE A 83 8.46 5.65 -15.13
N GLN A 84 9.77 5.59 -14.91
CA GLN A 84 10.35 5.23 -13.61
C GLN A 84 9.91 6.18 -12.50
N LEU A 85 9.99 7.49 -12.75
CA LEU A 85 9.53 8.53 -11.81
C LEU A 85 8.02 8.41 -11.56
N LEU A 86 7.22 8.20 -12.61
CA LEU A 86 5.77 8.03 -12.48
C LEU A 86 5.42 6.79 -11.65
N LEU A 87 6.08 5.66 -11.89
CA LEU A 87 5.89 4.43 -11.12
C LEU A 87 6.27 4.63 -9.65
N LEU A 88 7.37 5.33 -9.37
CA LEU A 88 7.81 5.62 -8.01
C LEU A 88 6.77 6.49 -7.28
N ILE A 89 6.35 7.61 -7.88
CA ILE A 89 5.33 8.51 -7.31
C ILE A 89 4.00 7.77 -7.09
N THR A 90 3.59 6.95 -8.05
CA THR A 90 2.35 6.17 -7.94
C THR A 90 2.44 5.13 -6.83
N THR A 91 3.58 4.46 -6.71
CA THR A 91 3.80 3.47 -5.65
C THR A 91 3.75 4.14 -4.28
N LEU A 92 4.47 5.26 -4.12
CA LEU A 92 4.52 6.00 -2.86
C LEU A 92 3.13 6.50 -2.45
N THR A 93 2.40 7.15 -3.37
CA THR A 93 1.04 7.64 -3.09
C THR A 93 0.06 6.53 -2.73
N LEU A 94 0.16 5.36 -3.37
CA LEU A 94 -0.68 4.21 -3.01
C LEU A 94 -0.35 3.65 -1.62
N TYR A 95 0.92 3.59 -1.23
CA TYR A 95 1.31 3.23 0.13
C TYR A 95 0.77 4.24 1.16
N SER A 96 0.88 5.54 0.90
CA SER A 96 0.31 6.60 1.75
C SER A 96 -1.20 6.43 1.92
N ILE A 97 -1.93 6.15 0.83
CA ILE A 97 -3.37 5.90 0.87
C ILE A 97 -3.69 4.65 1.70
N LEU A 98 -2.91 3.57 1.55
CA LEU A 98 -3.10 2.34 2.31
C LEU A 98 -2.93 2.59 3.81
N ASP A 99 -1.87 3.30 4.21
CA ASP A 99 -1.59 3.65 5.60
C ASP A 99 -2.64 4.58 6.17
N PHE A 100 -3.12 5.55 5.39
CA PHE A 100 -4.23 6.41 5.77
C PHE A 100 -5.52 5.62 6.04
N ILE A 101 -5.87 4.66 5.18
CA ILE A 101 -7.05 3.79 5.38
C ILE A 101 -6.87 2.93 6.64
N LEU A 102 -5.67 2.37 6.87
CA LEU A 102 -5.35 1.62 8.08
C LEU A 102 -5.49 2.48 9.35
N GLY A 103 -5.03 3.73 9.28
CA GLY A 103 -5.21 4.72 10.34
C GLY A 103 -6.68 4.98 10.65
N ILE A 104 -7.49 5.22 9.60
CA ILE A 104 -8.95 5.39 9.75
C ILE A 104 -9.59 4.16 10.39
N MET A 105 -9.26 2.95 9.93
CA MET A 105 -9.84 1.72 10.48
C MET A 105 -9.46 1.51 11.95
N SER A 106 -8.21 1.78 12.30
CA SER A 106 -7.72 1.65 13.68
C SER A 106 -8.46 2.62 14.60
N VAL A 107 -8.61 3.87 14.16
CA VAL A 107 -9.39 4.90 14.85
C VAL A 107 -10.87 4.50 14.96
N HIS A 108 -11.47 4.00 13.89
CA HIS A 108 -12.86 3.54 13.88
C HIS A 108 -13.10 2.43 14.90
N ARG A 109 -12.19 1.46 14.99
CA ARG A 109 -12.27 0.35 15.96
C ARG A 109 -12.18 0.87 17.40
N VAL A 110 -11.23 1.76 17.69
CA VAL A 110 -11.08 2.38 19.01
C VAL A 110 -12.34 3.16 19.40
N LEU A 111 -12.94 3.87 18.44
CA LEU A 111 -14.18 4.61 18.65
C LEU A 111 -15.40 3.74 18.97
N LEU A 112 -15.54 2.61 18.28
CA LEU A 112 -16.58 1.62 18.58
C LEU A 112 -16.45 1.10 20.02
N PHE A 113 -15.22 0.94 20.52
CA PHE A 113 -14.96 0.53 21.90
C PHE A 113 -15.22 1.64 22.94
N LEU A 114 -14.85 2.89 22.65
CA LEU A 114 -14.92 3.98 23.62
C LEU A 114 -16.31 4.61 23.78
N CYS A 115 -16.99 4.97 22.67
CA CYS A 115 -18.31 5.59 22.73
C CYS A 115 -18.96 5.74 21.34
N GLY A 116 -19.86 4.82 20.97
CA GLY A 116 -20.57 4.87 19.68
C GLY A 116 -21.39 6.15 19.44
N LYS A 117 -21.82 6.85 20.49
CA LYS A 117 -22.69 8.04 20.38
C LYS A 117 -21.99 9.31 19.89
N ARG A 118 -20.64 9.39 19.90
CA ARG A 118 -19.88 10.62 19.53
C ARG A 118 -18.92 10.43 18.34
N ILE A 119 -19.10 9.37 17.55
CA ILE A 119 -18.21 8.99 16.43
C ILE A 119 -17.95 10.15 15.46
N LYS A 120 -18.97 10.93 15.08
CA LYS A 120 -18.84 11.99 14.07
C LYS A 120 -17.87 13.12 14.46
N VAL A 121 -17.88 13.53 15.73
CA VAL A 121 -17.03 14.63 16.22
C VAL A 121 -15.57 14.18 16.31
N PHE A 122 -15.34 12.93 16.74
CA PHE A 122 -13.99 12.37 16.79
C PHE A 122 -13.37 12.21 15.41
N TYR A 123 -14.17 11.80 14.42
CA TYR A 123 -13.72 11.71 13.03
C TYR A 123 -13.24 13.07 12.48
N MET A 124 -13.92 14.17 12.80
CA MET A 124 -13.47 15.50 12.38
C MET A 124 -12.11 15.91 12.95
N ILE A 125 -11.76 15.43 14.15
CA ILE A 125 -10.50 15.80 14.81
C ILE A 125 -9.36 14.85 14.39
N VAL A 126 -9.64 13.55 14.36
CA VAL A 126 -8.59 12.54 14.18
C VAL A 126 -8.24 12.29 12.72
N LEU A 127 -9.19 12.44 11.79
CA LEU A 127 -8.92 12.30 10.37
C LEU A 127 -7.83 13.28 9.87
N PRO A 128 -7.88 14.60 10.15
CA PRO A 128 -6.80 15.51 9.77
C PRO A 128 -5.48 15.23 10.49
N LEU A 129 -5.51 14.72 11.72
CA LEU A 129 -4.30 14.33 12.47
C LEU A 129 -3.60 13.13 11.84
N VAL A 130 -4.36 12.10 11.44
CA VAL A 130 -3.82 10.93 10.72
C VAL A 130 -3.29 11.36 9.35
N LEU A 131 -4.02 12.22 8.63
CA LEU A 131 -3.59 12.74 7.34
C LEU A 131 -2.26 13.51 7.46
N LEU A 132 -2.14 14.36 8.47
CA LEU A 132 -0.92 15.11 8.75
C LEU A 132 0.25 14.19 9.07
N HIS A 133 0.03 13.13 9.87
CA HIS A 133 1.06 12.17 10.21
C HIS A 133 1.58 11.41 8.98
N VAL A 134 0.69 10.94 8.10
CA VAL A 134 1.07 10.26 6.85
C VAL A 134 1.86 11.20 5.94
N ILE A 135 1.37 12.42 5.71
CA ILE A 135 2.06 13.41 4.86
C ILE A 135 3.44 13.77 5.42
N THR A 136 3.56 13.93 6.73
CA THR A 136 4.85 14.27 7.37
C THR A 136 5.84 13.11 7.24
N GLY A 137 5.38 11.86 7.40
CA GLY A 137 6.20 10.67 7.20
C GLY A 137 6.71 10.55 5.76
N ASP A 138 5.83 10.76 4.77
CA ASP A 138 6.20 10.68 3.35
C ASP A 138 7.21 11.76 2.94
N ILE A 139 7.07 12.98 3.46
CA ILE A 139 8.00 14.09 3.19
C ILE A 139 9.39 13.77 3.74
N ILE A 140 9.49 13.21 4.95
CA ILE A 140 10.77 12.82 5.55
C ILE A 140 11.44 11.74 4.71
N LEU A 141 10.68 10.75 4.23
CA LEU A 141 11.19 9.64 3.42
C LEU A 141 11.63 10.10 2.00
N LEU A 142 10.91 11.06 1.42
CA LEU A 142 11.29 11.73 0.17
C LEU A 142 12.56 12.57 0.32
N GLN A 143 12.75 13.21 1.48
CA GLN A 143 13.93 14.01 1.77
C GLN A 143 15.18 13.13 1.96
N GLU A 144 15.07 11.98 2.63
CA GLU A 144 16.16 11.00 2.75
C GLU A 144 16.56 10.40 1.40
N THR A 145 15.58 10.07 0.53
CA THR A 145 15.86 9.50 -0.79
C THR A 145 16.46 10.49 -1.80
N THR A 146 16.20 11.80 -1.64
CA THR A 146 16.77 12.86 -2.51
C THR A 146 18.08 13.45 -2.01
N THR A 147 18.38 13.34 -0.71
CA THR A 147 19.65 13.81 -0.13
C THR A 147 20.74 12.74 -0.03
N GLY A 148 20.51 11.57 -0.65
CA GLY A 148 21.40 10.41 -0.72
C GLY A 148 22.88 10.72 -0.52
N LYS A 149 23.31 10.57 0.75
CA LYS A 149 24.60 10.00 1.11
C LYS A 149 24.45 8.49 1.12
#